data_AF-A0A2P4Y5D1-F1
#
_entry.id   AF-A0A2P4Y5D1-F1
#
_cell.length_a   1.000
_cell.length_b   1.000
_cell.length_c   1.000
_cell.angle_alpha   90.00
_cell.angle_beta   90.00
_cell.angle_gamma   90.00
#
_symmetry.space_group_name_H-M   'P 1'
#
loop_
_entity.id
_entity.type
_entity.pdbx_description
1 polymer ?
#
loop_
_entity_poly.entity_id
_entity_poly.type
_entity_poly.pdbx_seq_one_letter_code
_entity_poly.pdbx_strand_id
1 'polypeptide(L)'
;MNREVQNNPEQEFVLDEPEFLEPCNLCEAEDSTQFVDGAVARRTEFITSDINSRARIVYENKSMVEDRQKKVGIPPFLLNSCAPHQDAPYFVPEKTKAFSDVASSLTFDSNFESGNLERATRIGQYEYDLVLRHDFNSPGHMQWFYFAISNIQMPSTSPRTGQKYRFNIVNLCKPNSLFNQGLQPVVYSVQDAHQKGKGWLRSGTDIYYFANSFIRPQRNASIFPGIASPEGGPSSTTATVSAMTYYTLTFTLEFWNADDTYLVAHSYPYTLTMHQLHIESILNAKHDIHHVLHRSLLCTTLSGRRCDLLTISDFFVAPNELNGRKAVFITSREKLKHPG
;
A
#
# COMPACT_ATOMS: atom_id res chain seq x y z
N MET A 1 -23.82 38.22 46.92
CA MET A 1 -22.84 37.14 46.63
C MET A 1 -23.46 36.25 45.57
N ASN A 2 -23.29 36.64 44.30
CA ASN A 2 -23.80 35.90 43.14
C ASN A 2 -22.70 34.95 42.68
N ARG A 3 -22.97 33.64 42.59
CA ARG A 3 -22.10 32.68 41.93
C ARG A 3 -22.68 32.39 40.55
N GLU A 4 -21.95 32.83 39.54
CA GLU A 4 -22.19 32.54 38.13
C GLU A 4 -22.03 31.04 37.86
N VAL A 5 -22.99 30.46 37.15
CA VAL A 5 -22.92 29.11 36.58
C VAL A 5 -22.23 29.25 35.23
N GLN A 6 -20.96 28.84 35.16
CA GLN A 6 -20.24 28.68 33.89
C GLN A 6 -20.75 27.41 33.19
N ASN A 7 -21.64 27.60 32.21
CA ASN A 7 -21.92 26.59 31.20
C ASN A 7 -20.75 26.60 30.20
N ASN A 8 -19.93 25.54 30.22
CA ASN A 8 -19.04 25.23 29.11
C ASN A 8 -19.89 24.56 28.01
N PRO A 9 -19.98 25.10 26.79
CA PRO A 9 -20.57 24.37 25.69
C PRO A 9 -19.61 23.24 25.28
N GLU A 10 -20.10 22.00 25.31
CA GLU A 10 -19.41 20.86 24.71
C GLU A 10 -19.17 21.18 23.23
N GLN A 11 -17.92 21.09 22.79
CA GLN A 11 -17.57 21.19 21.37
C GLN A 11 -18.20 19.99 20.67
N GLU A 12 -19.33 20.25 20.01
CA GLU A 12 -19.99 19.34 19.09
C GLU A 12 -18.95 18.91 18.05
N PHE A 13 -18.66 17.60 18.02
CA PHE A 13 -17.71 17.00 17.08
C PHE A 13 -18.39 16.99 15.70
N VAL A 14 -18.33 18.12 15.01
CA VAL A 14 -18.76 18.24 13.61
C VAL A 14 -17.76 17.43 12.79
N LEU A 15 -18.19 16.27 12.31
CA LEU A 15 -17.52 15.61 11.19
C LEU A 15 -17.74 16.54 10.00
N ASP A 16 -16.72 17.29 9.60
CA ASP A 16 -16.73 18.00 8.33
C ASP A 16 -17.13 17.00 7.25
N GLU A 17 -18.23 17.30 6.55
CA GLU A 17 -18.66 16.54 5.39
C GLU A 17 -17.44 16.39 4.46
N PRO A 18 -17.15 15.18 3.95
CA PRO A 18 -16.02 15.01 3.05
C PRO A 18 -16.27 15.91 1.85
N GLU A 19 -15.47 16.97 1.70
CA GLU A 19 -15.42 17.76 0.47
C GLU A 19 -15.40 16.75 -0.67
N PHE A 20 -16.41 16.82 -1.53
CA PHE A 20 -16.48 16.01 -2.74
C PHE A 20 -15.19 16.28 -3.51
N LEU A 21 -14.23 15.36 -3.39
CA LEU A 21 -13.00 15.40 -4.16
C LEU A 21 -13.43 15.36 -5.62
N GLU A 22 -13.27 16.48 -6.32
CA GLU A 22 -13.45 16.52 -7.77
C GLU A 22 -12.58 15.39 -8.36
N PRO A 23 -13.13 14.54 -9.24
CA PRO A 23 -12.37 13.45 -9.84
C PRO A 23 -11.15 14.05 -10.56
N CYS A 24 -9.96 13.81 -9.99
CA CYS A 24 -8.71 14.42 -10.43
C CYS A 24 -8.20 13.94 -11.80
N ASN A 25 -9.03 13.24 -12.59
CA ASN A 25 -8.72 12.75 -13.93
C ASN A 25 -10.02 12.65 -14.75
N LEU A 26 -10.58 13.79 -15.18
CA LEU A 26 -11.46 13.82 -16.34
C LEU A 26 -10.60 14.13 -17.59
N CYS A 27 -9.63 13.26 -17.91
CA CYS A 27 -9.11 13.26 -19.27
C CYS A 27 -10.19 12.67 -20.18
N GLU A 28 -10.48 13.32 -21.30
CA GLU A 28 -11.35 12.74 -22.32
C GLU A 28 -10.82 11.34 -22.70
N ALA A 29 -11.72 10.42 -23.08
CA ALA A 29 -11.35 9.03 -23.38
C ALA A 29 -10.27 8.95 -24.48
N GLU A 30 -10.25 9.92 -25.39
CA GLU A 30 -9.25 10.05 -26.45
C GLU A 30 -7.85 10.38 -25.90
N ASP A 31 -7.74 11.33 -24.97
CA ASP A 31 -6.47 11.70 -24.31
C ASP A 31 -5.90 10.54 -23.49
N SER A 32 -6.77 9.78 -22.83
CA SER A 32 -6.39 8.59 -22.07
C SER A 32 -5.83 7.50 -22.99
N THR A 33 -6.44 7.31 -24.15
CA THR A 33 -6.01 6.31 -25.14
C THR A 33 -4.67 6.71 -25.77
N GLN A 34 -4.53 7.97 -26.17
CA GLN A 34 -3.27 8.50 -26.72
C GLN A 34 -2.12 8.42 -25.71
N PHE A 35 -2.39 8.70 -24.42
CA PHE A 35 -1.37 8.53 -23.39
C PHE A 35 -0.95 7.07 -23.26
N VAL A 36 -1.90 6.15 -23.17
CA VAL A 36 -1.62 4.71 -23.03
C VAL A 36 -0.82 4.21 -24.23
N ASP A 37 -1.23 4.54 -25.45
CA ASP A 37 -0.51 4.17 -26.67
C ASP A 37 0.91 4.76 -26.67
N GLY A 38 1.04 6.04 -26.31
CA GLY A 38 2.34 6.69 -26.19
C GLY A 38 3.22 6.09 -25.08
N ALA A 39 2.65 5.71 -23.94
CA ALA A 39 3.35 5.08 -22.83
C ALA A 39 3.79 3.66 -23.19
N VAL A 40 2.93 2.89 -23.85
CA VAL A 40 3.22 1.55 -24.38
C VAL A 40 4.28 1.63 -25.47
N ALA A 41 4.19 2.60 -26.39
CA ALA A 41 5.18 2.80 -27.45
C ALA A 41 6.55 3.21 -26.88
N ARG A 42 6.60 4.23 -26.01
CA ARG A 42 7.84 4.65 -25.31
C ARG A 42 8.47 3.50 -24.54
N ARG A 43 7.63 2.66 -23.90
CA ARG A 43 8.11 1.51 -23.15
C ARG A 43 8.59 0.37 -24.05
N THR A 44 7.91 0.14 -25.17
CA THR A 44 8.34 -0.84 -26.17
C THR A 44 9.68 -0.43 -26.76
N GLU A 45 9.83 0.84 -27.14
CA GLU A 45 11.09 1.43 -27.60
C GLU A 45 12.20 1.34 -26.55
N PHE A 46 11.88 1.65 -25.28
CA PHE A 46 12.84 1.50 -24.19
C PHE A 46 13.33 0.05 -24.06
N ILE A 47 12.43 -0.92 -24.09
CA ILE A 47 12.75 -2.36 -23.99
C ILE A 47 13.58 -2.84 -25.21
N THR A 48 13.26 -2.37 -26.42
CA THR A 48 13.92 -2.80 -27.66
C THR A 48 15.25 -2.11 -27.93
N SER A 49 15.49 -0.93 -27.35
CA SER A 49 16.75 -0.22 -27.50
C SER A 49 17.92 -0.90 -26.78
N ASP A 50 19.11 -0.91 -27.41
CA ASP A 50 20.40 -1.30 -26.79
C ASP A 50 20.81 -0.39 -25.61
N ILE A 51 19.97 0.61 -25.27
CA ILE A 51 20.12 1.57 -24.16
C ILE A 51 19.80 0.93 -22.78
N ASN A 52 19.54 -0.39 -22.73
CA ASN A 52 19.54 -1.17 -21.48
C ASN A 52 20.83 -1.01 -20.63
N SER A 53 21.89 -0.38 -21.17
CA SER A 53 23.06 0.10 -20.40
C SER A 53 22.76 1.18 -19.33
N ARG A 54 21.61 1.88 -19.40
CA ARG A 54 21.21 2.94 -18.44
C ARG A 54 20.28 2.47 -17.33
N ALA A 55 19.60 1.33 -17.50
CA ALA A 55 18.75 0.77 -16.46
C ALA A 55 19.62 0.30 -15.29
N ARG A 56 19.39 0.83 -14.09
CA ARG A 56 20.15 0.46 -12.88
C ARG A 56 19.20 0.07 -11.77
N ILE A 57 19.40 -1.13 -11.22
CA ILE A 57 18.73 -1.53 -9.98
C ILE A 57 19.27 -0.63 -8.87
N VAL A 58 18.40 0.17 -8.27
CA VAL A 58 18.74 1.08 -7.16
C VAL A 58 18.21 0.57 -5.82
N TYR A 59 17.38 -0.47 -5.84
CA TYR A 59 16.87 -1.12 -4.64
C TYR A 59 16.48 -2.56 -4.94
N GLU A 60 16.81 -3.45 -4.02
CA GLU A 60 16.36 -4.84 -4.05
C GLU A 60 16.18 -5.35 -2.62
N ASN A 61 14.95 -5.72 -2.27
CA ASN A 61 14.62 -6.29 -0.98
C ASN A 61 14.82 -7.81 -1.01
N LYS A 62 15.99 -8.26 -0.55
CA LYS A 62 16.33 -9.68 -0.46
C LYS A 62 15.87 -10.35 0.83
N SER A 63 15.14 -9.66 1.72
CA SER A 63 14.72 -10.24 3.01
C SER A 63 13.81 -11.46 2.86
N MET A 64 13.29 -11.68 1.65
CA MET A 64 12.37 -12.76 1.29
C MET A 64 13.00 -13.80 0.37
N VAL A 65 14.29 -13.67 0.01
CA VAL A 65 15.00 -14.69 -0.76
C VAL A 65 15.17 -15.89 0.16
N GLU A 66 14.40 -16.93 -0.15
CA GLU A 66 14.46 -18.31 0.32
C GLU A 66 15.67 -18.58 1.22
N ASP A 67 15.39 -18.87 2.49
CA ASP A 67 16.34 -19.58 3.33
C ASP A 67 16.86 -20.77 2.53
N ARG A 68 18.18 -21.00 2.50
CA ARG A 68 18.89 -21.99 1.63
C ARG A 68 18.32 -23.43 1.69
N GLN A 69 17.32 -23.67 2.51
CA GLN A 69 16.62 -24.91 2.78
C GLN A 69 15.21 -25.03 2.16
N LYS A 70 14.78 -24.13 1.25
CA LYS A 70 13.47 -24.22 0.56
C LYS A 70 12.26 -24.38 1.50
N LYS A 71 12.28 -23.71 2.66
CA LYS A 71 11.06 -23.51 3.46
C LYS A 71 10.57 -22.09 3.20
N VAL A 72 9.35 -21.96 2.70
CA VAL A 72 8.61 -20.69 2.65
C VAL A 72 8.33 -20.30 4.10
N GLY A 73 9.31 -19.66 4.74
CA GLY A 73 9.28 -19.26 6.14
C GLY A 73 8.89 -17.80 6.26
N ILE A 74 8.00 -17.50 7.20
CA ILE A 74 7.69 -16.13 7.61
C ILE A 74 9.00 -15.47 8.11
N PRO A 75 9.40 -14.30 7.58
CA PRO A 75 10.61 -13.60 8.01
C PRO A 75 10.72 -13.48 9.55
N PRO A 76 11.93 -13.62 10.14
CA PRO A 76 12.11 -13.59 11.60
C PRO A 76 11.54 -12.37 12.33
N PHE A 77 11.56 -11.19 11.70
CA PHE A 77 10.94 -9.98 12.26
C PHE A 77 9.40 -10.03 12.29
N LEU A 78 8.79 -10.92 11.49
CA LEU A 78 7.36 -11.20 11.51
C LEU A 78 6.98 -12.29 12.53
N LEU A 79 7.95 -13.05 13.03
CA LEU A 79 7.77 -14.10 14.03
C LEU A 79 7.78 -13.51 15.46
N ASN A 80 6.81 -13.94 16.27
CA ASN A 80 6.79 -13.86 17.73
C ASN A 80 6.92 -12.50 18.45
N SER A 81 6.97 -11.35 17.78
CA SER A 81 6.84 -10.07 18.48
C SER A 81 5.37 -9.72 18.71
N CYS A 82 4.92 -9.82 19.97
CA CYS A 82 3.61 -9.38 20.45
C CYS A 82 3.69 -8.17 21.40
N ALA A 83 4.90 -7.62 21.62
CA ALA A 83 5.07 -6.45 22.47
C ALA A 83 4.68 -5.19 21.70
N PRO A 84 3.87 -4.28 22.28
CA PRO A 84 3.61 -2.98 21.67
C PRO A 84 4.94 -2.24 21.51
N HIS A 85 5.26 -1.83 20.28
CA HIS A 85 6.40 -0.94 20.05
C HIS A 85 6.06 0.45 20.63
N GLN A 86 6.98 1.01 21.41
CA GLN A 86 6.82 2.35 22.00
C GLN A 86 7.16 3.48 21.03
N ASP A 87 7.77 3.16 19.89
CA ASP A 87 8.22 4.13 18.88
C ASP A 87 7.15 4.38 17.82
N ALA A 88 7.33 5.45 17.04
CA ALA A 88 6.46 5.80 15.93
C ALA A 88 6.25 4.59 14.98
N PRO A 89 5.04 4.38 14.42
CA PRO A 89 4.68 3.17 13.68
C PRO A 89 5.37 3.03 12.32
N TYR A 90 6.27 3.95 11.98
CA TYR A 90 7.07 4.00 10.77
C TYR A 90 8.53 4.24 11.15
N PHE A 91 9.32 3.17 11.19
CA PHE A 91 10.78 3.30 11.19
C PHE A 91 11.25 3.30 9.74
N VAL A 92 11.59 4.48 9.22
CA VAL A 92 12.29 4.59 7.94
C VAL A 92 13.74 4.96 8.22
N PRO A 93 14.73 4.17 7.73
CA PRO A 93 16.13 4.52 7.90
C PRO A 93 16.42 5.90 7.30
N GLU A 94 17.04 6.79 8.08
CA GLU A 94 17.47 8.12 7.61
C GLU A 94 18.38 8.06 6.37
N LYS A 95 19.05 6.92 6.15
CA LYS A 95 19.94 6.68 5.01
C LYS A 95 19.76 5.25 4.50
N THR A 96 19.46 5.13 3.21
CA THR A 96 19.38 3.83 2.54
C THR A 96 20.76 3.21 2.37
N LYS A 97 20.86 1.87 2.47
CA LYS A 97 22.10 1.09 2.25
C LYS A 97 22.40 0.81 0.77
N ALA A 98 21.70 1.46 -0.15
CA ALA A 98 21.78 1.16 -1.57
C ALA A 98 22.96 1.90 -2.24
N PHE A 99 23.69 1.13 -3.04
CA PHE A 99 24.84 1.45 -3.90
C PHE A 99 25.29 2.93 -3.94
N SER A 100 26.51 3.18 -3.45
CA SER A 100 27.25 4.46 -3.53
C SER A 100 27.41 5.02 -4.94
N ASP A 101 27.13 4.19 -5.94
CA ASP A 101 27.55 4.39 -7.32
C ASP A 101 26.54 5.22 -8.13
N VAL A 102 25.38 5.55 -7.52
CA VAL A 102 24.36 6.42 -8.12
C VAL A 102 23.85 7.44 -7.09
N ALA A 103 24.75 8.30 -6.63
CA ALA A 103 24.51 9.29 -5.57
C ALA A 103 23.27 10.20 -5.77
N SER A 104 22.83 10.40 -7.03
CA SER A 104 21.67 11.23 -7.35
C SER A 104 20.36 10.45 -7.45
N SER A 105 20.33 9.12 -7.39
CA SER A 105 19.08 8.35 -7.51
C SER A 105 18.22 8.45 -6.26
N LEU A 106 16.90 8.33 -6.43
CA LEU A 106 16.02 8.05 -5.31
C LEU A 106 16.49 6.78 -4.62
N THR A 107 16.44 6.81 -3.31
CA THR A 107 16.64 5.63 -2.50
C THR A 107 15.30 5.08 -2.04
N PHE A 108 15.22 3.77 -1.85
CA PHE A 108 13.96 3.10 -1.50
C PHE A 108 14.16 2.21 -0.27
N ASP A 109 13.08 2.02 0.48
CA ASP A 109 12.97 0.96 1.49
C ASP A 109 11.54 0.41 1.54
N SER A 110 11.42 -0.86 1.90
CA SER A 110 10.15 -1.56 2.12
C SER A 110 10.27 -2.63 3.20
N ASN A 111 11.40 -2.67 3.92
CA ASN A 111 11.63 -3.63 4.99
C ASN A 111 11.13 -3.10 6.35
N PHE A 112 9.87 -2.71 6.35
CA PHE A 112 9.13 -2.25 7.51
C PHE A 112 7.74 -2.86 7.51
N GLU A 113 7.00 -2.64 8.59
CA GLU A 113 5.68 -3.22 8.78
C GLU A 113 4.71 -2.86 7.65
N SER A 114 4.03 -3.86 7.10
CA SER A 114 3.13 -3.73 5.93
C SER A 114 3.82 -3.24 4.64
N GLY A 115 5.13 -2.98 4.62
CA GLY A 115 5.86 -2.57 3.43
C GLY A 115 5.72 -3.60 2.31
N ASN A 116 5.60 -3.18 1.06
CA ASN A 116 5.68 -4.04 -0.11
C ASN A 116 6.32 -3.32 -1.31
N LEU A 117 7.57 -3.70 -1.58
CA LEU A 117 8.32 -3.42 -2.80
C LEU A 117 9.48 -4.43 -2.85
N GLU A 118 9.64 -5.14 -3.95
CA GLU A 118 10.73 -6.11 -4.14
C GLU A 118 11.95 -5.42 -4.75
N ARG A 119 11.74 -4.62 -5.79
CA ARG A 119 12.83 -4.03 -6.57
C ARG A 119 12.43 -2.70 -7.16
N ALA A 120 13.38 -1.77 -7.19
CA ALA A 120 13.27 -0.53 -7.96
C ALA A 120 14.43 -0.43 -8.96
N THR A 121 14.09 -0.22 -10.22
CA THR A 121 15.03 -0.02 -11.32
C THR A 121 14.85 1.39 -11.86
N ARG A 122 15.90 2.20 -11.79
CA ARG A 122 15.93 3.51 -12.45
C ARG A 122 16.05 3.29 -13.94
N ILE A 123 15.08 3.79 -14.71
CA ILE A 123 15.04 3.67 -16.18
C ILE A 123 15.20 5.03 -16.88
N GLY A 124 14.95 6.13 -16.17
CA GLY A 124 15.17 7.49 -16.63
C GLY A 124 15.82 8.36 -15.55
N GLN A 125 15.98 9.66 -15.80
CA GLN A 125 16.51 10.58 -14.79
C GLN A 125 15.62 10.63 -13.54
N TYR A 126 14.31 10.69 -13.75
CA TYR A 126 13.28 10.77 -12.70
C TYR A 126 12.18 9.73 -12.91
N GLU A 127 12.54 8.56 -13.45
CA GLU A 127 11.59 7.49 -13.77
C GLU A 127 12.08 6.14 -13.29
N TYR A 128 11.18 5.41 -12.62
CA TYR A 128 11.48 4.16 -11.94
C TYR A 128 10.45 3.08 -12.27
N ASP A 129 10.96 1.90 -12.60
CA ASP A 129 10.17 0.68 -12.64
C ASP A 129 10.23 -0.03 -11.29
N LEU A 130 9.05 -0.35 -10.77
CA LEU A 130 8.84 -0.97 -9.47
C LEU A 130 8.26 -2.37 -9.67
N VAL A 131 8.83 -3.32 -8.95
CA VAL A 131 8.35 -4.71 -8.89
C VAL A 131 7.89 -4.99 -7.47
N LEU A 132 6.63 -5.37 -7.30
CA LEU A 132 6.07 -5.74 -5.99
C LEU A 132 6.36 -7.20 -5.66
N ARG A 133 6.38 -7.52 -4.36
CA ARG A 133 6.36 -8.91 -3.92
C ARG A 133 4.95 -9.46 -4.07
N HIS A 134 4.85 -10.75 -4.33
CA HIS A 134 3.59 -11.47 -4.33
C HIS A 134 3.03 -11.61 -2.91
N ASP A 135 1.70 -11.57 -2.78
CA ASP A 135 1.06 -11.86 -1.49
C ASP A 135 1.35 -13.31 -1.07
N PHE A 136 1.72 -13.51 0.19
CA PHE A 136 1.91 -14.83 0.78
C PHE A 136 0.64 -15.67 0.65
N ASN A 137 0.80 -16.96 0.34
CA ASN A 137 -0.31 -17.91 0.18
C ASN A 137 -1.37 -17.48 -0.85
N SER A 138 -1.02 -16.57 -1.76
CA SER A 138 -1.86 -16.21 -2.89
C SER A 138 -1.36 -16.89 -4.17
N PRO A 139 -2.22 -17.06 -5.19
CA PRO A 139 -1.81 -17.54 -6.51
C PRO A 139 -1.03 -16.49 -7.33
N GLY A 140 -0.30 -15.58 -6.67
CA GLY A 140 0.42 -14.47 -7.30
C GLY A 140 -0.40 -13.18 -7.38
N HIS A 141 -1.24 -12.90 -6.39
CA HIS A 141 -1.87 -11.59 -6.28
C HIS A 141 -0.83 -10.53 -5.92
N MET A 142 -0.83 -9.43 -6.68
CA MET A 142 0.05 -8.28 -6.52
C MET A 142 -0.83 -7.04 -6.74
N GLN A 143 -1.11 -6.32 -5.65
CA GLN A 143 -1.93 -5.11 -5.69
C GLN A 143 -1.48 -4.09 -4.63
N TRP A 144 -1.21 -4.55 -3.41
CA TRP A 144 -0.75 -3.68 -2.34
C TRP A 144 0.70 -3.25 -2.58
N PHE A 145 0.95 -1.95 -2.57
CA PHE A 145 2.29 -1.39 -2.51
C PHE A 145 2.38 -0.47 -1.31
N TYR A 146 3.54 -0.49 -0.65
CA TYR A 146 3.86 0.41 0.45
C TYR A 146 5.38 0.50 0.59
N PHE A 147 5.97 1.64 0.28
CA PHE A 147 7.41 1.80 0.30
C PHE A 147 7.78 3.23 0.71
N ALA A 148 8.98 3.37 1.25
CA ALA A 148 9.56 4.66 1.56
C ALA A 148 10.55 5.06 0.47
N ILE A 149 10.65 6.36 0.22
CA ILE A 149 11.60 6.98 -0.69
C ILE A 149 12.31 8.14 -0.02
N SER A 150 13.56 8.38 -0.39
CA SER A 150 14.36 9.52 0.08
C SER A 150 15.37 9.92 -1.00
N ASN A 151 16.26 10.87 -0.68
CA ASN A 151 17.23 11.43 -1.61
C ASN A 151 16.55 12.13 -2.80
N ILE A 152 15.57 12.98 -2.49
CA ILE A 152 14.84 13.75 -3.49
C ILE A 152 15.79 14.80 -4.07
N GLN A 153 15.96 14.79 -5.39
CA GLN A 153 16.68 15.87 -6.07
C GLN A 153 15.73 17.06 -6.17
N MET A 154 16.17 18.25 -5.74
CA MET A 154 15.37 19.47 -5.97
C MET A 154 15.74 20.11 -7.31
N PRO A 155 14.78 20.76 -8.00
CA PRO A 155 15.06 21.42 -9.27
C PRO A 155 16.04 22.58 -9.05
N SER A 156 17.15 22.59 -9.79
CA SER A 156 18.10 23.72 -9.74
C SER A 156 17.54 25.00 -10.35
N THR A 157 16.48 24.88 -11.16
CA THR A 157 15.89 25.97 -11.94
C THR A 157 14.92 26.83 -11.15
N SER A 158 14.28 26.32 -10.09
CA SER A 158 13.40 27.10 -9.22
C SER A 158 13.16 26.42 -7.87
N PRO A 159 13.43 27.09 -6.73
CA PRO A 159 13.13 26.56 -5.40
C PRO A 159 11.63 26.56 -5.07
N ARG A 160 10.77 27.03 -5.98
CA ARG A 160 9.31 27.12 -5.80
C ARG A 160 8.53 26.01 -6.51
N THR A 161 9.21 25.07 -7.14
CA THR A 161 8.59 23.94 -7.85
C THR A 161 9.06 22.65 -7.23
N GLY A 162 8.16 21.71 -6.97
CA GLY A 162 8.54 20.38 -6.53
C GLY A 162 9.19 19.59 -7.67
N GLN A 163 10.02 18.61 -7.32
CA GLN A 163 10.57 17.68 -8.29
C GLN A 163 9.56 16.56 -8.57
N LYS A 164 9.26 16.35 -9.85
CA LYS A 164 8.39 15.28 -10.31
C LYS A 164 9.17 14.00 -10.58
N TYR A 165 8.60 12.89 -10.14
CA TYR A 165 9.10 11.54 -10.38
C TYR A 165 7.98 10.63 -10.86
N ARG A 166 8.26 9.85 -11.90
CA ARG A 166 7.32 8.88 -12.47
C ARG A 166 7.65 7.48 -11.99
N PHE A 167 6.63 6.78 -11.49
CA PHE A 167 6.74 5.41 -11.01
C PHE A 167 5.86 4.50 -11.86
N ASN A 168 6.42 3.37 -12.28
CA ASN A 168 5.71 2.35 -13.04
C ASN A 168 5.73 1.04 -12.23
N ILE A 169 4.61 0.60 -11.69
CA ILE A 169 4.50 -0.72 -11.06
C ILE A 169 4.15 -1.74 -12.13
N VAL A 170 5.08 -2.62 -12.49
CA VAL A 170 5.03 -3.35 -13.77
C VAL A 170 4.50 -4.80 -13.69
N ASN A 171 4.24 -5.30 -12.49
CA ASN A 171 3.87 -6.70 -12.26
C ASN A 171 2.49 -6.89 -11.62
N LEU A 172 1.53 -6.01 -11.93
CA LEU A 172 0.16 -6.12 -11.40
C LEU A 172 -0.66 -7.16 -12.18
N CYS A 173 -1.56 -7.86 -11.50
CA CYS A 173 -2.27 -9.01 -12.07
C CYS A 173 -3.73 -8.74 -12.46
N LYS A 174 -4.34 -7.67 -11.93
CA LYS A 174 -5.77 -7.42 -12.09
C LYS A 174 -6.05 -6.75 -13.44
N PRO A 175 -7.08 -7.14 -14.19
CA PRO A 175 -7.39 -6.47 -15.45
C PRO A 175 -7.98 -5.07 -15.26
N ASN A 176 -8.75 -4.87 -14.19
CA ASN A 176 -9.41 -3.60 -13.88
C ASN A 176 -8.80 -2.97 -12.64
N SER A 177 -8.72 -1.64 -12.62
CA SER A 177 -8.13 -0.87 -11.54
C SER A 177 -8.91 0.41 -11.29
N LEU A 178 -9.17 0.70 -10.01
CA LEU A 178 -9.79 1.96 -9.57
C LEU A 178 -8.92 3.18 -9.87
N PHE A 179 -7.62 2.99 -10.15
CA PHE A 179 -6.74 4.06 -10.60
C PHE A 179 -7.20 4.68 -11.93
N ASN A 180 -7.84 3.89 -12.82
CA ASN A 180 -8.49 4.41 -14.03
C ASN A 180 -9.82 5.12 -13.74
N GLN A 181 -10.29 5.13 -12.48
CA GLN A 181 -11.52 5.77 -12.02
C GLN A 181 -11.22 6.89 -11.03
N GLY A 182 -10.00 7.43 -11.05
CA GLY A 182 -9.61 8.57 -10.20
C GLY A 182 -9.01 8.23 -8.85
N LEU A 183 -8.79 6.94 -8.53
CA LEU A 183 -8.02 6.60 -7.33
C LEU A 183 -6.58 7.13 -7.46
N GLN A 184 -6.11 7.80 -6.40
CA GLN A 184 -4.72 8.24 -6.25
C GLN A 184 -4.02 7.43 -5.16
N PRO A 185 -2.69 7.21 -5.29
CA PRO A 185 -1.92 6.69 -4.17
C PRO A 185 -1.97 7.67 -3.00
N VAL A 186 -1.68 7.17 -1.81
CA VAL A 186 -1.51 8.01 -0.62
C VAL A 186 -0.03 8.23 -0.35
N VAL A 187 0.32 9.46 -0.01
CA VAL A 187 1.68 9.90 0.28
C VAL A 187 1.72 10.51 1.67
N TYR A 188 2.79 10.23 2.41
CA TYR A 188 3.06 10.78 3.72
C TYR A 188 4.48 11.33 3.76
N SER A 189 4.62 12.59 4.15
CA SER A 189 5.90 13.25 4.37
C SER A 189 6.23 13.19 5.85
N VAL A 190 7.38 12.60 6.20
CA VAL A 190 7.83 12.51 7.60
C VAL A 190 8.08 13.91 8.15
N GLN A 191 8.70 14.79 7.36
CA GLN A 191 8.97 16.16 7.76
C GLN A 191 7.69 16.98 7.95
N ASP A 192 6.75 16.96 7.00
CA ASP A 192 5.51 17.72 7.11
C ASP A 192 4.62 17.20 8.25
N ALA A 193 4.65 15.90 8.53
CA ALA A 193 3.94 15.36 9.68
C ALA A 193 4.53 15.89 11.00
N HIS A 194 5.85 15.89 11.13
CA HIS A 194 6.52 16.36 12.33
C HIS A 194 6.40 17.88 12.53
N GLN A 195 6.59 18.66 11.47
CA GLN A 195 6.68 20.12 11.55
C GLN A 195 5.32 20.82 11.39
N LYS A 196 4.41 20.25 10.60
CA LYS A 196 3.14 20.87 10.20
C LYS A 196 1.92 20.07 10.65
N GLY A 197 2.11 18.91 11.28
CA GLY A 197 1.00 18.03 11.69
C GLY A 197 0.22 17.43 10.51
N LYS A 198 0.80 17.40 9.30
CA LYS A 198 0.11 16.88 8.11
C LYS A 198 0.21 15.35 8.05
N GLY A 199 -0.94 14.70 7.96
CA GLY A 199 -1.02 13.24 7.84
C GLY A 199 -0.85 12.74 6.40
N TRP A 200 -1.38 11.54 6.15
CA TRP A 200 -1.46 10.94 4.83
C TRP A 200 -2.38 11.74 3.91
N LEU A 201 -1.96 11.93 2.65
CA LEU A 201 -2.72 12.68 1.65
C LEU A 201 -2.81 11.86 0.36
N ARG A 202 -3.95 11.92 -0.32
CA ARG A 202 -4.03 11.44 -1.71
C ARG A 202 -3.24 12.39 -2.60
N SER A 203 -2.37 11.84 -3.45
CA SER A 203 -1.54 12.64 -4.33
C SER A 203 -1.16 11.86 -5.57
N GLY A 204 -1.00 12.55 -6.69
CA GLY A 204 -0.47 11.98 -7.92
C GLY A 204 -1.20 12.49 -9.16
N THR A 205 -0.43 12.64 -10.23
CA THR A 205 -0.92 13.02 -11.56
C THR A 205 -0.51 11.97 -12.58
N ASP A 206 -1.02 12.07 -13.80
CA ASP A 206 -0.65 11.18 -14.92
C ASP A 206 -0.81 9.70 -14.53
N ILE A 207 -1.99 9.37 -13.98
CA ILE A 207 -2.29 8.05 -13.44
C ILE A 207 -2.95 7.19 -14.50
N TYR A 208 -2.30 6.09 -14.86
CA TYR A 208 -2.78 5.19 -15.89
C TYR A 208 -2.55 3.73 -15.52
N TYR A 209 -3.53 2.88 -15.82
CA TYR A 209 -3.46 1.45 -15.62
C TYR A 209 -3.76 0.70 -16.92
N PHE A 210 -2.78 -0.06 -17.43
CA PHE A 210 -2.87 -0.70 -18.74
C PHE A 210 -2.12 -2.04 -18.78
N ALA A 211 -2.48 -2.91 -19.72
CA ALA A 211 -1.80 -4.19 -19.94
C ALA A 211 -0.40 -3.95 -20.53
N ASN A 212 0.58 -4.75 -20.13
CA ASN A 212 1.95 -4.69 -20.66
C ASN A 212 2.35 -6.00 -21.35
N SER A 213 3.57 -6.06 -21.87
CA SER A 213 4.09 -7.22 -22.62
C SER A 213 4.79 -8.27 -21.73
N PHE A 214 4.86 -8.07 -20.42
CA PHE A 214 5.52 -9.02 -19.52
C PHE A 214 4.63 -10.24 -19.29
N ILE A 215 5.07 -11.41 -19.76
CA ILE A 215 4.31 -12.65 -19.68
C ILE A 215 4.32 -13.20 -18.25
N ARG A 216 3.14 -13.59 -17.76
CA ARG A 216 2.97 -14.29 -16.49
C ARG A 216 3.40 -15.75 -16.62
N PRO A 217 4.22 -16.27 -15.69
CA PRO A 217 4.54 -17.70 -15.66
C PRO A 217 3.28 -18.56 -15.55
N GLN A 218 3.25 -19.74 -16.20
CA GLN A 218 2.05 -20.60 -16.25
C GLN A 218 1.49 -21.03 -14.89
N ARG A 219 2.33 -21.09 -13.83
CA ARG A 219 1.88 -21.34 -12.45
C ARG A 219 0.81 -20.34 -11.97
N ASN A 220 0.80 -19.13 -12.52
CA ASN A 220 -0.15 -18.08 -12.16
C ASN A 220 -1.30 -17.95 -13.19
N ALA A 221 -1.23 -18.64 -14.34
CA ALA A 221 -2.18 -18.54 -15.44
C ALA A 221 -3.36 -19.52 -15.32
N SER A 222 -3.14 -20.71 -14.75
CA SER A 222 -4.16 -21.77 -14.64
C SER A 222 -5.20 -21.57 -13.53
N ILE A 223 -5.06 -20.52 -12.70
CA ILE A 223 -5.92 -20.24 -11.53
C ILE A 223 -6.97 -19.15 -11.82
N PHE A 224 -7.00 -18.60 -13.05
CA PHE A 224 -8.04 -17.68 -13.52
C PHE A 224 -8.95 -18.32 -14.58
N PRO A 225 -9.83 -19.28 -14.24
CA PRO A 225 -10.91 -19.67 -15.13
C PRO A 225 -12.00 -18.60 -15.06
N GLY A 226 -12.10 -17.70 -16.06
CA GLY A 226 -13.22 -16.75 -16.07
C GLY A 226 -13.20 -15.58 -17.05
N ILE A 227 -12.19 -15.40 -17.91
CA ILE A 227 -12.29 -14.39 -18.97
C ILE A 227 -11.92 -15.07 -20.29
N ALA A 228 -12.93 -15.73 -20.87
CA ALA A 228 -12.93 -15.96 -22.31
C ALA A 228 -13.03 -14.59 -22.99
N SER A 229 -12.14 -14.34 -23.95
CA SER A 229 -12.26 -13.19 -24.86
C SER A 229 -13.67 -13.19 -25.49
N PRO A 230 -14.36 -12.04 -25.57
CA PRO A 230 -15.71 -11.98 -26.11
C PRO A 230 -15.67 -11.91 -27.64
N GLU A 231 -15.12 -12.91 -28.34
CA GLU A 231 -15.30 -13.04 -29.79
C GLU A 231 -15.47 -14.51 -30.16
N GLY A 232 -16.71 -14.88 -30.49
CA GLY A 232 -17.08 -16.21 -30.95
C GLY A 232 -16.68 -16.43 -32.41
N GLY A 233 -15.92 -17.49 -32.65
CA GLY A 233 -15.68 -18.08 -33.97
C GLY A 233 -15.40 -19.58 -33.82
N PRO A 234 -15.96 -20.46 -34.67
CA PRO A 234 -15.97 -21.89 -34.40
C PRO A 234 -14.66 -22.58 -34.79
N SER A 235 -14.12 -23.32 -33.81
CA SER A 235 -13.37 -24.58 -33.93
C SER A 235 -12.46 -24.80 -35.16
N SER A 236 -11.15 -24.63 -34.97
CA SER A 236 -10.12 -25.43 -35.63
C SER A 236 -8.85 -25.49 -34.78
N THR A 237 -8.45 -26.72 -34.42
CA THR A 237 -7.08 -27.24 -34.20
C THR A 237 -5.98 -26.29 -33.67
N THR A 238 -5.33 -26.71 -32.57
CA THR A 238 -4.18 -26.08 -31.89
C THR A 238 -4.43 -24.68 -31.30
N ALA A 239 -5.20 -24.64 -30.21
CA ALA A 239 -5.34 -23.44 -29.39
C ALA A 239 -4.03 -23.16 -28.61
N THR A 240 -3.18 -22.31 -29.18
CA THR A 240 -2.09 -21.64 -28.46
C THR A 240 -2.74 -20.90 -27.28
N VAL A 241 -2.55 -21.38 -26.04
CA VAL A 241 -3.01 -20.68 -24.84
C VAL A 241 -2.39 -19.28 -24.87
N SER A 242 -3.20 -18.24 -25.06
CA SER A 242 -2.69 -16.87 -25.09
C SER A 242 -2.04 -16.58 -23.75
N ALA A 243 -0.77 -16.22 -23.78
CA ALA A 243 0.01 -16.00 -22.58
C ALA A 243 -0.56 -14.77 -21.85
N MET A 244 -1.08 -14.94 -20.62
CA MET A 244 -1.55 -13.81 -19.83
C MET A 244 -0.38 -12.89 -19.50
N THR A 245 -0.54 -11.58 -19.69
CA THR A 245 0.49 -10.60 -19.38
C THR A 245 0.17 -9.81 -18.10
N TYR A 246 1.18 -9.20 -17.49
CA TYR A 246 1.00 -8.30 -16.37
C TYR A 246 0.41 -6.95 -16.81
N TYR A 247 0.02 -6.15 -15.83
CA TYR A 247 -0.45 -4.78 -15.99
C TYR A 247 0.55 -3.83 -15.35
N THR A 248 0.60 -2.62 -15.89
CA THR A 248 1.39 -1.51 -15.37
C THR A 248 0.47 -0.46 -14.76
N LEU A 249 0.75 -0.05 -13.51
CA LEU A 249 0.24 1.20 -12.95
C LEU A 249 1.34 2.26 -13.05
N THR A 250 1.08 3.33 -13.82
CA THR A 250 1.95 4.50 -13.90
C THR A 250 1.32 5.64 -13.11
N PHE A 251 2.12 6.37 -12.33
CA PHE A 251 1.72 7.61 -11.68
C PHE A 251 2.93 8.53 -11.47
N THR A 252 2.70 9.83 -11.46
CA THR A 252 3.70 10.85 -11.17
C THR A 252 3.45 11.45 -9.80
N LEU A 253 4.49 11.54 -8.97
CA LEU A 253 4.46 12.26 -7.68
C LEU A 253 5.37 13.48 -7.73
N GLU A 254 5.00 14.51 -7.00
CA GLU A 254 5.77 15.74 -6.84
C GLU A 254 6.24 15.89 -5.39
N PHE A 255 7.55 16.03 -5.20
CA PHE A 255 8.18 16.15 -3.88
C PHE A 255 8.80 17.53 -3.69
N TRP A 256 8.70 18.05 -2.48
CA TRP A 256 9.01 19.45 -2.18
C TRP A 256 10.19 19.63 -1.22
N ASN A 257 10.60 18.55 -0.55
CA ASN A 257 11.64 18.57 0.45
C ASN A 257 12.76 17.59 0.06
N ALA A 258 13.99 18.09 -0.07
CA ALA A 258 15.16 17.29 -0.45
C ALA A 258 15.54 16.26 0.63
N ASP A 259 15.55 16.72 1.88
CA ASP A 259 16.03 16.00 3.07
C ASP A 259 14.92 15.20 3.76
N ASP A 260 13.80 14.98 3.07
CA ASP A 260 12.64 14.31 3.62
C ASP A 260 12.57 12.85 3.16
N THR A 261 11.83 12.09 3.95
CA THR A 261 11.42 10.74 3.63
C THR A 261 9.93 10.76 3.35
N TYR A 262 9.58 10.32 2.15
CA TYR A 262 8.19 10.13 1.78
C TYR A 262 7.83 8.66 1.85
N LEU A 263 6.68 8.34 2.42
CA LEU A 263 6.08 7.03 2.30
C LEU A 263 4.96 7.07 1.27
N VAL A 264 4.91 6.06 0.41
CA VAL A 264 3.94 5.94 -0.68
C VAL A 264 3.22 4.60 -0.54
N ALA A 265 1.89 4.63 -0.49
CA ALA A 265 1.07 3.42 -0.36
C ALA A 265 -0.14 3.42 -1.29
N HIS A 266 -0.67 2.22 -1.56
CA HIS A 266 -1.89 2.04 -2.36
C HIS A 266 -3.11 2.69 -1.69
N SER A 267 -3.24 2.52 -0.37
CA SER A 267 -4.29 3.10 0.47
C SER A 267 -3.72 3.39 1.86
N TYR A 268 -4.48 4.06 2.72
CA TYR A 268 -4.08 4.39 4.08
C TYR A 268 -3.64 3.12 4.83
N PRO A 269 -2.35 2.98 5.19
CA PRO A 269 -1.87 1.82 5.89
C PRO A 269 -2.40 1.81 7.34
N TYR A 270 -2.83 0.64 7.80
CA TYR A 270 -3.16 0.41 9.21
C TYR A 270 -2.37 -0.80 9.69
N THR A 271 -1.24 -0.54 10.33
CA THR A 271 -0.28 -1.58 10.71
C THR A 271 -0.76 -2.37 11.95
N LEU A 272 -0.16 -3.53 12.24
CA LEU A 272 -0.40 -4.25 13.50
C LEU A 272 0.05 -3.42 14.70
N THR A 273 1.18 -2.71 14.62
CA THR A 273 1.61 -1.82 15.72
C THR A 273 0.54 -0.75 16.00
N MET A 274 0.00 -0.11 14.96
CA MET A 274 -1.13 0.83 15.11
C MET A 274 -2.35 0.16 15.74
N HIS A 275 -2.67 -1.07 15.31
CA HIS A 275 -3.77 -1.84 15.90
C HIS A 275 -3.56 -2.08 17.39
N GLN A 276 -2.39 -2.56 17.80
CA GLN A 276 -2.06 -2.89 19.19
C GLN A 276 -2.15 -1.64 20.07
N LEU A 277 -1.51 -0.54 19.66
CA LEU A 277 -1.55 0.73 20.38
C LEU A 277 -2.97 1.29 20.50
N HIS A 278 -3.78 1.17 19.44
CA HIS A 278 -5.17 1.62 19.47
C HIS A 278 -6.00 0.82 20.48
N ILE A 279 -5.89 -0.52 20.47
CA ILE A 279 -6.59 -1.36 21.44
C ILE A 279 -6.12 -1.08 22.88
N GLU A 280 -4.82 -0.90 23.09
CA GLU A 280 -4.28 -0.54 24.42
C GLU A 280 -4.76 0.83 24.90
N SER A 281 -4.82 1.83 24.01
CA SER A 281 -5.36 3.15 24.33
C SER A 281 -6.82 3.07 24.78
N ILE A 282 -7.65 2.26 24.11
CA ILE A 282 -9.04 2.03 24.50
C ILE A 282 -9.11 1.36 25.88
N LEU A 283 -8.33 0.29 26.11
CA LEU A 283 -8.37 -0.46 27.37
C LEU A 283 -7.83 0.34 28.57
N ASN A 284 -6.90 1.26 28.33
CA ASN A 284 -6.29 2.10 29.37
C ASN A 284 -7.02 3.46 29.55
N ALA A 285 -8.17 3.67 28.89
CA ALA A 285 -8.94 4.90 29.02
C ALA A 285 -9.37 5.13 30.49
N LYS A 286 -9.49 6.40 30.91
CA LYS A 286 -9.72 6.81 32.31
C LYS A 286 -11.07 6.39 32.91
N HIS A 287 -11.93 5.72 32.17
CA HIS A 287 -13.21 5.22 32.65
C HIS A 287 -13.12 3.70 32.77
N ASP A 288 -13.88 3.09 33.67
CA ASP A 288 -13.86 1.65 33.95
C ASP A 288 -14.35 0.82 32.75
N ILE A 289 -13.69 0.88 31.60
CA ILE A 289 -14.16 0.30 30.34
C ILE A 289 -14.30 -1.22 30.42
N HIS A 290 -13.69 -1.85 31.43
CA HIS A 290 -13.79 -3.28 31.70
C HIS A 290 -15.21 -3.75 31.98
N HIS A 291 -16.12 -2.88 32.42
CA HIS A 291 -17.53 -3.25 32.56
C HIS A 291 -18.27 -3.41 31.22
N VAL A 292 -17.74 -2.82 30.14
CA VAL A 292 -18.33 -2.87 28.80
C VAL A 292 -17.52 -3.72 27.83
N LEU A 293 -16.20 -3.76 28.01
CA LEU A 293 -15.26 -4.31 27.04
C LEU A 293 -14.35 -5.36 27.69
N HIS A 294 -14.45 -6.58 27.20
CA HIS A 294 -13.53 -7.67 27.52
C HIS A 294 -12.68 -8.02 26.30
N ARG A 295 -11.36 -8.12 26.50
CA ARG A 295 -10.41 -8.63 25.49
C ARG A 295 -10.01 -10.06 25.85
N SER A 296 -10.22 -10.99 24.93
CA SER A 296 -9.77 -12.38 25.05
C SER A 296 -8.97 -12.82 23.82
N LEU A 297 -8.27 -13.94 23.90
CA LEU A 297 -7.56 -14.53 22.76
C LEU A 297 -8.52 -15.43 22.00
N LEU A 298 -8.80 -15.12 20.72
CA LEU A 298 -9.60 -15.99 19.85
C LEU A 298 -8.77 -17.18 19.36
N CYS A 299 -7.62 -16.87 18.75
CA CYS A 299 -6.69 -17.85 18.21
C CYS A 299 -5.32 -17.22 17.95
N THR A 300 -4.37 -18.01 17.46
CA THR A 300 -3.08 -17.53 16.96
C THR A 300 -3.00 -17.70 15.44
N THR A 301 -2.42 -16.72 14.75
CA THR A 301 -2.16 -16.82 13.30
C THR A 301 -1.11 -17.90 12.99
N LEU A 302 -0.94 -18.24 11.71
CA LEU A 302 0.14 -19.12 11.25
C LEU A 302 1.55 -18.62 11.62
N SER A 303 1.70 -17.31 11.83
CA SER A 303 2.94 -16.67 12.27
C SER A 303 3.08 -16.55 13.78
N GLY A 304 2.16 -17.15 14.55
CA GLY A 304 2.18 -17.12 16.02
C GLY A 304 1.71 -15.79 16.63
N ARG A 305 1.05 -14.92 15.85
CA ARG A 305 0.53 -13.64 16.36
C ARG A 305 -0.86 -13.82 16.99
N ARG A 306 -1.16 -13.05 18.03
CA ARG A 306 -2.48 -13.06 18.68
C ARG A 306 -3.55 -12.50 17.76
N CYS A 307 -4.64 -13.24 17.60
CA CYS A 307 -5.90 -12.74 17.08
C CYS A 307 -6.83 -12.51 18.28
N ASP A 308 -7.03 -11.26 18.66
CA ASP A 308 -7.83 -10.93 19.83
C ASP A 308 -9.32 -10.84 19.48
N LEU A 309 -10.17 -11.29 20.41
CA LEU A 309 -11.61 -11.08 20.39
C LEU A 309 -11.96 -9.98 21.38
N LEU A 310 -12.61 -8.93 20.88
CA LEU A 310 -13.16 -7.85 21.70
C LEU A 310 -14.65 -8.10 21.86
N THR A 311 -15.09 -8.31 23.09
CA THR A 311 -16.51 -8.50 23.43
C THR A 311 -17.03 -7.24 24.09
N ILE A 312 -18.03 -6.63 23.46
CA ILE A 312 -18.71 -5.43 23.95
C ILE A 312 -20.08 -5.86 24.49
N SER A 313 -20.28 -5.73 25.79
CA SER A 313 -21.56 -5.96 26.47
C SER A 313 -21.54 -5.30 27.84
N ASP A 314 -22.69 -4.98 28.41
CA ASP A 314 -22.76 -4.73 29.85
C ASP A 314 -22.50 -6.06 30.60
N PHE A 315 -21.38 -6.12 31.31
CA PHE A 315 -20.94 -7.29 32.09
C PHE A 315 -21.36 -7.22 33.57
N PHE A 316 -22.05 -6.16 34.02
CA PHE A 316 -22.58 -6.08 35.38
C PHE A 316 -23.89 -6.87 35.58
N VAL A 317 -24.57 -7.23 34.49
CA VAL A 317 -25.81 -8.00 34.57
C VAL A 317 -25.58 -9.47 34.94
N ALA A 318 -26.64 -10.13 35.41
CA ALA A 318 -26.57 -11.55 35.75
C ALA A 318 -26.19 -12.40 34.52
N PRO A 319 -25.39 -13.48 34.68
CA PRO A 319 -24.94 -14.33 33.56
C PRO A 319 -26.08 -14.88 32.70
N ASN A 320 -27.25 -15.17 33.30
CA ASN A 320 -28.42 -15.67 32.56
C ASN A 320 -28.99 -14.61 31.61
N GLU A 321 -28.97 -13.35 32.01
CA GLU A 321 -29.38 -12.24 31.15
C GLU A 321 -28.37 -12.05 30.03
N LEU A 322 -27.08 -12.07 30.35
CA LEU A 322 -25.99 -11.95 29.36
C LEU A 322 -26.08 -13.07 28.29
N ASN A 323 -26.29 -14.32 28.72
CA ASN A 323 -26.41 -15.48 27.82
C ASN A 323 -27.70 -15.48 26.99
N GLY A 324 -28.74 -14.76 27.44
CA GLY A 324 -29.99 -14.60 26.70
C GLY A 324 -29.93 -13.53 25.60
N ARG A 325 -28.87 -12.71 25.55
CA ARG A 325 -28.72 -11.64 24.56
C ARG A 325 -28.35 -12.22 23.19
N LYS A 326 -28.89 -11.59 22.14
CA LYS A 326 -28.46 -11.88 20.76
C LYS A 326 -27.04 -11.36 20.55
N ALA A 327 -26.16 -12.21 20.04
CA ALA A 327 -24.82 -11.82 19.67
C ALA A 327 -24.77 -11.26 18.24
N VAL A 328 -23.98 -10.19 18.04
CA VAL A 328 -23.62 -9.67 16.72
C VAL A 328 -22.11 -9.83 16.57
N PHE A 329 -21.69 -10.52 15.51
CA PHE A 329 -20.28 -10.70 15.19
C PHE A 329 -19.90 -9.71 14.10
N ILE A 330 -18.90 -8.88 14.39
CA ILE A 330 -18.30 -7.97 13.43
C ILE A 330 -16.87 -8.42 13.23
N THR A 331 -16.54 -8.76 11.99
CA THR A 331 -15.18 -9.09 11.58
C THR A 331 -14.74 -8.07 10.55
N SER A 332 -13.45 -7.76 10.53
CA SER A 332 -12.89 -6.78 9.59
C SER A 332 -11.53 -7.26 9.11
N ARG A 333 -11.17 -6.86 7.89
CA ARG A 333 -9.95 -7.33 7.20
C ARG A 333 -9.84 -8.86 7.12
N GLU A 334 -10.98 -9.55 7.09
CA GLU A 334 -11.03 -10.98 6.81
C GLU A 334 -10.78 -11.24 5.34
N LYS A 335 -9.64 -11.83 5.00
CA LYS A 335 -9.39 -12.22 3.63
C LYS A 335 -8.64 -13.53 3.52
N LEU A 336 -9.37 -14.55 3.07
CA LEU A 336 -8.82 -15.71 2.36
C LEU A 336 -8.18 -15.33 1.00
N LYS A 337 -8.24 -14.05 0.53
CA LYS A 337 -7.74 -13.66 -0.81
C LYS A 337 -7.05 -12.28 -1.06
N HIS A 338 -7.06 -11.23 -0.22
CA HIS A 338 -6.46 -9.91 -0.58
C HIS A 338 -5.99 -9.00 0.59
N PRO A 339 -4.90 -9.21 1.33
CA PRO A 339 -4.56 -8.47 2.56
C PRO A 339 -4.45 -6.91 2.50
N GLY A 340 -4.49 -6.29 1.31
CA GLY A 340 -4.47 -4.83 1.10
C GLY A 340 -5.82 -4.13 1.14
#